data_AF-A0A7S2JNM4-F1
#
_entry.id   AF-A0A7S2JNM4-F1
#
_cell.length_a   1.000
_cell.length_b   1.000
_cell.length_c   1.000
_cell.angle_alpha   90.00
_cell.angle_beta   90.00
_cell.angle_gamma   90.00
#
_symmetry.space_group_name_H-M   'P 1'
#
loop_
_entity.id
_entity.type
_entity.pdbx_description
1 polymer ?
#
loop_
_entity_poly.entity_id
_entity_poly.type
_entity_poly.pdbx_seq_one_letter_code
_entity_poly.pdbx_strand_id
1 'polypeptide(L)'
;GASPAPAPGQLDGATVELVGASSGRFAYASTSGNWNWGFGARSGAGGSDRLWTLTQKADGTFRIVNQASNRALYAAPGRSGASGLGAGAAADLVGPDGDWTLRHLGG
;
A
#
# COMPACT_ATOMS: atom_id res chain seq x y z
N GLY A 1 -13.24 23.14 -8.81
CA GLY A 1 -13.93 22.12 -9.62
C GLY A 1 -13.21 20.82 -9.39
N ALA A 2 -13.88 19.81 -8.82
CA ALA A 2 -13.22 18.57 -8.44
C ALA A 2 -12.74 17.82 -9.69
N SER A 3 -11.48 17.38 -9.69
CA SER A 3 -10.97 16.47 -10.72
C SER A 3 -11.62 15.09 -10.55
N PRO A 4 -11.98 14.39 -11.64
CA PRO A 4 -12.60 13.08 -11.57
C PRO A 4 -11.68 12.04 -10.91
N ALA A 5 -12.27 11.01 -10.31
CA ALA A 5 -11.55 9.80 -9.92
C ALA A 5 -10.80 9.21 -11.13
N PRO A 6 -9.60 8.64 -10.93
CA PRO A 6 -8.91 7.95 -12.01
C PRO A 6 -9.83 6.86 -12.58
N ALA A 7 -9.88 6.76 -13.91
CA ALA A 7 -10.68 5.73 -14.58
C ALA A 7 -10.14 4.33 -14.21
N PRO A 8 -10.98 3.27 -14.27
CA PRO A 8 -10.51 1.89 -14.14
C PRO A 8 -9.32 1.64 -15.09
N GLY A 9 -8.24 1.01 -14.60
CA GLY A 9 -7.00 0.77 -15.36
C GLY A 9 -5.96 1.89 -15.29
N GLN A 10 -6.28 3.10 -14.83
CA GLN A 10 -5.34 4.22 -14.83
C GLN A 10 -4.17 4.06 -13.82
N LEU A 11 -4.34 3.23 -12.79
CA LEU A 11 -3.33 2.99 -11.76
C LEU A 11 -2.79 1.55 -11.78
N ASP A 12 -3.25 0.69 -12.69
CA ASP A 12 -2.73 -0.66 -12.78
C ASP A 12 -1.27 -0.66 -13.27
N GLY A 13 -0.40 -1.37 -12.57
CA GLY A 13 1.05 -1.36 -12.76
C GLY A 13 1.75 -0.08 -12.29
N ALA A 14 1.03 0.92 -11.78
CA ALA A 14 1.64 2.17 -11.38
C ALA A 14 2.59 1.98 -10.19
N THR A 15 3.78 2.60 -10.28
CA THR A 15 4.69 2.73 -9.14
C THR A 15 4.39 4.03 -8.41
N VAL A 16 4.15 3.96 -7.10
CA VAL A 16 3.80 5.11 -6.26
C VAL A 16 4.57 5.14 -4.95
N GLU A 17 4.57 6.31 -4.31
CA GLU A 17 4.88 6.46 -2.88
C GLU A 17 3.57 6.75 -2.12
N LEU A 18 3.38 6.07 -0.98
CA LEU A 18 2.27 6.37 -0.07
C LEU A 18 2.73 7.40 0.96
N VAL A 19 2.49 8.68 0.69
CA VAL A 19 3.01 9.80 1.50
C VAL A 19 1.91 10.42 2.36
N GLY A 20 2.15 10.53 3.67
CA GLY A 20 1.26 11.22 4.59
C GLY A 20 1.33 12.74 4.39
N ALA A 21 0.31 13.32 3.76
CA ALA A 21 0.29 14.73 3.32
C ALA A 21 0.69 15.75 4.39
N SER A 22 0.29 15.56 5.65
CA SER A 22 0.62 16.48 6.75
C SER A 22 2.04 16.31 7.31
N SER A 23 2.63 15.13 7.17
CA SER A 23 3.90 14.78 7.80
C SER A 23 5.07 14.64 6.83
N GLY A 24 4.79 14.48 5.53
CA GLY A 24 5.78 14.14 4.51
C GLY A 24 6.40 12.74 4.68
N ARG A 25 5.98 11.95 5.67
CA ARG A 25 6.48 10.58 5.88
C ARG A 25 5.88 9.65 4.83
N PHE A 26 6.68 8.75 4.29
CA PHE A 26 6.22 7.71 3.39
C PHE A 26 6.07 6.38 4.11
N ALA A 27 5.11 5.56 3.69
CA ALA A 27 5.00 4.17 4.13
C ALA A 27 6.10 3.30 3.50
N TYR A 28 6.65 2.38 4.28
CA TYR A 28 7.69 1.46 3.84
C TYR A 28 7.43 0.02 4.33
N ALA A 29 8.01 -0.96 3.64
CA ALA A 29 8.08 -2.34 4.09
C ALA A 29 9.48 -2.91 3.83
N SER A 30 10.21 -3.23 4.91
CA SER A 30 11.56 -3.80 4.84
C SER A 30 11.54 -5.25 4.35
N THR A 31 12.64 -5.67 3.73
CA THR A 31 12.90 -7.06 3.29
C THR A 31 13.07 -8.02 4.46
N SER A 32 13.51 -7.53 5.62
CA SER A 32 13.64 -8.33 6.83
C SER A 32 12.30 -8.54 7.54
N GLY A 33 11.28 -7.73 7.26
CA GLY A 33 10.04 -7.69 8.04
C GLY A 33 8.96 -8.68 7.59
N ASN A 34 8.00 -8.94 8.48
CA ASN A 34 6.75 -9.61 8.13
C ASN A 34 5.60 -9.04 8.95
N TRP A 35 4.41 -9.07 8.36
CA TRP A 35 3.18 -8.52 8.94
C TRP A 35 3.37 -7.05 9.34
N ASN A 36 3.12 -6.68 10.59
CA ASN A 36 3.37 -5.33 11.09
C ASN A 36 4.85 -5.07 11.41
N TRP A 37 5.67 -6.11 11.59
CA TRP A 37 7.10 -5.94 11.84
C TRP A 37 7.83 -5.54 10.55
N GLY A 38 8.72 -4.54 10.64
CA GLY A 38 9.39 -3.96 9.47
C GLY A 38 8.45 -3.28 8.49
N PHE A 39 7.23 -2.91 8.91
CA PHE A 39 6.34 -2.00 8.19
C PHE A 39 6.15 -0.73 9.02
N GLY A 40 6.04 0.42 8.38
CA GLY A 40 5.76 1.67 9.09
C GLY A 40 5.86 2.88 8.19
N ALA A 41 6.04 4.05 8.80
CA ALA A 41 6.25 5.30 8.10
C ALA A 41 7.54 5.99 8.58
N ARG A 42 8.32 6.56 7.66
CA ARG A 42 9.58 7.25 7.98
C ARG A 42 9.79 8.51 7.14
N SER A 43 10.67 9.40 7.61
CA SER A 43 11.10 10.63 6.91
C SER A 43 12.45 10.41 6.22
N GLY A 44 12.84 11.33 5.33
CA GLY A 44 14.19 11.42 4.75
C GLY A 44 14.35 10.75 3.39
N ALA A 45 15.59 10.56 2.93
CA ALA A 45 15.86 9.82 1.70
C ALA A 45 15.65 8.31 1.96
N GLY A 46 14.72 7.69 1.24
CA GLY A 46 14.46 6.25 1.35
C GLY A 46 15.01 5.45 0.18
N GLY A 47 15.22 4.16 0.42
CA GLY A 47 15.49 3.15 -0.63
C GLY A 47 14.23 2.72 -1.37
N SER A 48 14.33 1.64 -2.15
CA SER A 48 13.20 1.07 -2.91
C SER A 48 12.08 0.50 -2.03
N ASP A 49 12.30 0.34 -0.73
CA ASP A 49 11.33 -0.10 0.27
C ASP A 49 10.21 0.92 0.54
N ARG A 50 10.27 2.11 -0.06
CA ARG A 50 9.17 3.09 -0.09
C ARG A 50 8.27 3.01 -1.33
N LEU A 51 8.69 2.25 -2.34
CA LEU A 51 8.01 2.16 -3.62
C LEU A 51 6.99 1.02 -3.59
N TRP A 52 5.79 1.32 -4.07
CA TRP A 52 4.67 0.39 -4.10
C TRP A 52 4.13 0.28 -5.52
N THR A 53 3.88 -0.95 -5.97
CA THR A 53 3.19 -1.24 -7.21
C THR A 53 1.71 -1.47 -6.92
N LEU A 54 0.83 -0.80 -7.65
CA LEU A 54 -0.60 -1.02 -7.62
C LEU A 54 -0.94 -2.03 -8.70
N THR A 55 -1.50 -3.18 -8.32
CA THR A 55 -1.92 -4.22 -9.27
C THR A 55 -3.42 -4.39 -9.17
N GLN A 56 -4.14 -4.03 -10.23
CA GLN A 56 -5.59 -4.13 -10.27
C GLN A 56 -6.01 -5.60 -10.45
N LYS A 57 -6.98 -6.03 -9.66
CA LYS A 57 -7.63 -7.34 -9.78
C LYS A 57 -8.85 -7.26 -10.68
N ALA A 58 -9.30 -8.40 -11.20
CA ALA A 58 -10.48 -8.49 -12.06
C ALA A 58 -11.78 -7.98 -11.40
N ASP A 59 -11.86 -8.01 -10.07
CA ASP A 59 -12.99 -7.48 -9.28
C ASP A 59 -12.94 -5.95 -9.06
N GLY A 60 -11.93 -5.27 -9.59
CA GLY A 60 -11.73 -3.83 -9.47
C GLY A 60 -10.98 -3.38 -8.21
N THR A 61 -10.65 -4.28 -7.29
CA THR A 61 -9.78 -4.00 -6.14
C THR A 61 -8.30 -3.95 -6.56
N PHE A 62 -7.42 -3.49 -5.67
CA PHE A 62 -5.99 -3.40 -5.90
C PHE A 62 -5.21 -4.19 -4.86
N ARG A 63 -4.18 -4.89 -5.32
CA ARG A 63 -3.08 -5.32 -4.48
C ARG A 63 -2.00 -4.25 -4.48
N ILE A 64 -1.54 -3.84 -3.31
CA ILE A 64 -0.49 -2.83 -3.15
C ILE A 64 0.78 -3.52 -2.66
N VAL A 65 1.75 -3.71 -3.55
CA VAL A 65 2.93 -4.55 -3.31
C VAL A 65 4.18 -3.70 -3.21
N ASN A 66 4.97 -3.90 -2.16
CA ASN A 66 6.24 -3.22 -1.99
C ASN A 66 7.29 -3.77 -2.96
N GLN A 67 7.99 -2.90 -3.68
CA GLN A 67 8.95 -3.33 -4.72
C GLN A 67 10.23 -3.96 -4.16
N ALA A 68 10.68 -3.56 -2.97
CA ALA A 68 11.89 -4.11 -2.39
C ALA A 68 11.66 -5.47 -1.72
N SER A 69 10.55 -5.60 -0.99
CA SER A 69 10.28 -6.76 -0.15
C SER A 69 9.29 -7.76 -0.73
N ASN A 70 8.60 -7.43 -1.84
CA ASN A 70 7.47 -8.19 -2.39
C ASN A 70 6.30 -8.38 -1.40
N ARG A 71 6.29 -7.61 -0.31
CA ARG A 71 5.25 -7.67 0.73
C ARG A 71 4.03 -6.88 0.30
N ALA A 72 2.84 -7.39 0.59
CA ALA A 72 1.58 -6.71 0.27
C ALA A 72 0.97 -6.01 1.48
N LEU A 73 0.55 -4.75 1.31
CA LEU A 73 -0.13 -3.97 2.33
C LEU A 73 -1.46 -4.63 2.70
N TYR A 74 -1.74 -4.78 4.00
CA TYR A 74 -3.01 -5.33 4.49
C TYR A 74 -3.60 -4.49 5.63
N ALA A 75 -4.92 -4.57 5.76
CA ALA A 75 -5.71 -4.03 6.87
C ALA A 75 -6.62 -5.13 7.45
N ALA A 76 -6.20 -5.74 8.56
CA ALA A 76 -6.87 -6.88 9.15
C ALA A 76 -8.26 -6.52 9.71
N PRO A 77 -9.30 -7.33 9.43
CA PRO A 77 -10.66 -7.06 9.88
C PRO A 77 -10.77 -7.10 11.40
N GLY A 78 -11.52 -6.15 11.97
CA GLY A 78 -11.75 -6.04 13.41
C GLY A 78 -10.52 -5.60 14.23
N ARG A 79 -9.44 -5.16 13.58
CA ARG A 79 -8.22 -4.64 14.22
C ARG A 79 -8.03 -3.17 13.88
N SER A 80 -7.34 -2.45 14.77
CA SER A 80 -7.06 -1.02 14.63
C SER A 80 -5.60 -0.71 14.92
N GLY A 81 -5.11 0.39 14.36
CA GLY A 81 -3.75 0.89 14.58
C GLY A 81 -2.68 -0.12 14.12
N ALA A 82 -1.54 -0.11 14.83
CA ALA A 82 -0.37 -0.93 14.49
C ALA A 82 -0.59 -2.46 14.62
N SER A 83 -1.72 -2.87 15.22
CA SER A 83 -2.10 -4.29 15.32
C SER A 83 -2.91 -4.79 14.13
N GLY A 84 -3.44 -3.86 13.32
CA GLY A 84 -4.33 -4.17 12.20
C GLY A 84 -3.84 -3.71 10.84
N LEU A 85 -2.71 -2.99 10.76
CA LEU A 85 -2.14 -2.51 9.51
C LEU A 85 -0.70 -3.01 9.38
N GLY A 86 -0.33 -3.53 8.22
CA GLY A 86 1.02 -4.05 7.98
C GLY A 86 1.29 -4.38 6.52
N ALA A 87 2.38 -5.10 6.27
CA ALA A 87 2.68 -5.71 4.98
C ALA A 87 3.05 -7.20 5.13
N GLY A 88 2.27 -8.11 4.54
CA GLY A 88 2.48 -9.56 4.66
C GLY A 88 3.54 -10.10 3.69
N ALA A 89 4.17 -11.23 4.03
CA ALA A 89 5.42 -11.76 3.44
C ALA A 89 5.48 -11.80 1.90
N ALA A 90 4.44 -12.27 1.22
CA ALA A 90 4.39 -12.31 -0.25
C ALA A 90 2.99 -11.93 -0.70
N ALA A 91 2.90 -11.20 -1.82
CA ALA A 91 1.63 -10.73 -2.33
C ALA A 91 0.61 -11.87 -2.47
N ASP A 92 0.97 -12.95 -3.14
CA ASP A 92 0.13 -14.14 -3.34
C ASP A 92 -0.30 -14.87 -2.05
N LEU A 93 0.35 -14.60 -0.91
CA LEU A 93 0.03 -15.20 0.40
C LEU A 93 -0.81 -14.30 1.30
N VAL A 94 -0.98 -13.02 0.96
CA VAL A 94 -1.87 -12.13 1.72
C VAL A 94 -3.32 -12.41 1.31
N GLY A 95 -4.16 -12.61 2.33
CA GLY A 95 -5.58 -12.87 2.16
C GLY A 95 -6.36 -11.65 1.63
N PRO A 96 -7.71 -11.75 1.63
CA PRO A 96 -8.58 -10.66 1.15
C PRO A 96 -8.42 -9.33 1.91
N ASP A 97 -7.84 -9.35 3.11
CA ASP A 97 -7.49 -8.16 3.88
C ASP A 97 -6.32 -7.35 3.28
N GLY A 98 -5.67 -7.89 2.25
CA GLY A 98 -4.72 -7.18 1.38
C GLY A 98 -5.33 -6.60 0.09
N ASP A 99 -6.65 -6.68 -0.09
CA ASP A 99 -7.33 -6.14 -1.27
C ASP A 99 -7.95 -4.78 -0.95
N TRP A 100 -7.51 -3.75 -1.69
CA TRP A 100 -7.84 -2.35 -1.42
C TRP A 100 -8.74 -1.76 -2.51
N THR A 101 -9.81 -1.07 -2.09
CA THR A 101 -10.54 -0.17 -2.98
C THR A 101 -9.94 1.23 -2.87
N LEU A 102 -9.42 1.75 -3.98
CA LEU A 102 -8.92 3.12 -4.05
C LEU A 102 -10.06 4.08 -4.40
N ARG A 103 -10.28 5.08 -3.56
CA ARG A 103 -11.32 6.11 -3.75
C ARG A 103 -10.67 7.47 -3.87
N HIS A 104 -10.88 8.14 -4.99
CA HIS A 104 -10.57 9.56 -5.10
C HIS A 104 -11.71 10.34 -4.44
N LEU A 105 -11.38 11.11 -3.39
CA LEU A 105 -12.38 11.89 -2.64
C LEU A 105 -12.46 13.36 -3.09
N GLY A 106 -11.78 13.73 -4.18
CA GLY A 106 -11.65 15.12 -4.62
C GLY A 106 -10.74 15.95 -3.71
N GLY A 107 -10.31 17.10 -4.21
CA GLY A 107 -9.61 18.17 -3.48
C GLY A 107 -10.36 19.49 -3.61
#